data_AF-A0A257I1G7-F1
#
_entry.id   AF-A0A257I1G7-F1
#
_cell.length_a   1.000
_cell.length_b   1.000
_cell.length_c   1.000
_cell.angle_alpha   90.00
_cell.angle_beta   90.00
_cell.angle_gamma   90.00
#
_symmetry.space_group_name_H-M   'P 1'
#
loop_
_entity.id
_entity.type
_entity.pdbx_description
1 polymer ?
#
loop_
_entity_poly.entity_id
_entity_poly.type
_entity_poly.pdbx_seq_one_letter_code
_entity_poly.pdbx_strand_id
1 'polypeptide(L)'
;MKFYSLDSKFTFGKYSDNTIAEVLILDKAYVEWCLINLNHFVIDDDVIEEVQSHNPSFQLSKESDEARVAKLDEYYEEQASYDEEDFEDPEDDYGSSGEKYGWYNGFSDDAIDDAFEGDPMNTWNVD
;
A
#
# COMPACT_ATOMS: atom_id res chain seq x y z
N MET A 1 -8.25 13.37 1.96
CA MET A 1 -7.83 13.43 3.38
C MET A 1 -6.48 14.16 3.52
N LYS A 2 -6.06 14.64 4.70
CA LYS A 2 -4.69 15.17 4.90
C LYS A 2 -3.97 14.41 6.02
N PHE A 3 -2.75 13.99 5.70
CA PHE A 3 -1.82 13.34 6.63
C PHE A 3 -0.91 14.37 7.26
N TYR A 4 -0.65 14.21 8.54
CA TYR A 4 0.20 15.10 9.33
C TYR A 4 1.33 14.28 9.97
N SER A 5 2.57 14.73 9.76
CA SER A 5 3.79 14.20 10.37
C SER A 5 4.15 15.01 11.63
N LEU A 6 5.16 14.57 12.40
CA LEU A 6 5.55 15.23 13.66
C LEU A 6 5.98 16.68 13.50
N ASP A 7 6.65 17.00 12.40
CA ASP A 7 7.10 18.34 12.00
C ASP A 7 6.00 19.16 11.32
N SER A 8 4.89 18.54 10.93
CA SER A 8 3.79 19.24 10.28
C SER A 8 3.17 20.24 11.24
N LYS A 9 2.95 21.46 10.74
CA LYS A 9 2.25 22.50 11.48
C LYS A 9 0.75 22.31 11.37
N PHE A 10 0.04 22.50 12.48
CA PHE A 10 -1.41 22.67 12.40
C PHE A 10 -1.71 23.91 11.55
N THR A 11 -2.65 23.80 10.62
CA THR A 11 -3.11 24.96 9.83
C THR A 11 -4.46 25.48 10.31
N PHE A 12 -4.93 25.00 11.46
CA PHE A 12 -6.26 25.26 11.98
C PHE A 12 -6.27 25.17 13.51
N GLY A 13 -7.34 25.68 14.13
CA GLY A 13 -7.57 25.53 15.57
C GLY A 13 -6.66 26.39 16.46
N LYS A 14 -6.60 26.00 17.74
CA LYS A 14 -5.94 26.75 18.82
C LYS A 14 -4.41 26.76 18.69
N TYR A 15 -3.84 25.69 18.11
CA TYR A 15 -2.40 25.47 18.01
C TYR A 15 -1.88 25.64 16.57
N SER A 16 -2.51 26.52 15.78
CA SER A 16 -2.28 26.71 14.33
C SER A 16 -0.88 27.21 13.90
N ASP A 17 0.06 27.37 14.83
CA ASP A 17 1.46 27.67 14.54
C ASP A 17 2.44 26.63 15.14
N ASN A 18 1.93 25.68 15.91
CA ASN A 18 2.69 24.62 16.55
C ASN A 18 2.75 23.37 15.68
N THR A 19 3.80 22.58 15.89
CA THR A 19 3.92 21.27 15.23
C THR A 19 3.11 20.20 15.95
N ILE A 20 2.77 19.13 15.25
CA ILE A 20 2.06 17.98 15.82
C ILE A 20 2.81 17.42 17.03
N ALA A 21 4.14 17.30 16.94
CA ALA A 21 4.98 16.85 18.04
C ALA A 21 4.82 17.73 19.30
N GLU A 22 4.85 19.05 19.14
CA GLU A 22 4.68 19.97 20.26
C GLU A 22 3.31 19.82 20.91
N VAL A 23 2.25 19.74 20.11
CA VAL A 23 0.89 19.64 20.62
C VAL A 23 0.63 18.27 21.25
N LEU A 24 1.18 17.19 20.73
CA LEU A 24 1.09 15.86 21.34
C LEU A 24 1.70 15.82 22.75
N ILE A 25 2.80 16.54 22.95
CA ILE A 25 3.49 16.65 24.25
C ILE A 25 2.73 17.61 25.19
N LEU A 26 2.25 18.74 24.67
CA LEU A 26 1.58 19.76 25.46
C LEU A 26 0.14 19.38 25.84
N ASP A 27 -0.62 18.84 24.89
CA ASP A 27 -2.06 18.64 24.95
C ASP A 27 -2.51 17.47 24.05
N LYS A 28 -2.13 16.26 24.45
CA LYS A 28 -2.55 15.01 23.81
C LYS A 28 -4.06 14.93 23.56
N ALA A 29 -4.86 15.37 24.53
CA ALA A 29 -6.32 15.31 24.45
C ALA A 29 -6.87 16.13 23.27
N TYR A 30 -6.20 17.22 22.91
CA TYR A 30 -6.57 18.00 21.74
C TYR A 30 -6.35 17.22 20.44
N VAL A 31 -5.23 16.52 20.31
CA VAL A 31 -4.92 15.71 19.12
C VAL A 31 -5.90 14.53 19.00
N GLU A 32 -6.24 13.90 20.13
CA GLU A 32 -7.26 12.85 20.18
C GLU A 32 -8.63 13.38 19.73
N TRP A 33 -9.02 14.56 20.22
CA TRP A 33 -10.25 15.20 19.80
C TRP A 33 -10.25 15.51 18.29
N CYS A 34 -9.13 15.98 17.74
CA CYS A 34 -8.98 16.20 16.31
C CYS A 34 -9.12 14.90 15.51
N LEU A 35 -8.53 13.79 15.98
CA LEU A 35 -8.68 12.48 15.36
C LEU A 35 -10.13 11.98 15.33
N ILE A 36 -10.93 12.32 16.33
CA ILE A 36 -12.34 11.88 16.40
C ILE A 36 -13.26 12.81 15.59
N ASN A 37 -13.06 14.13 15.69
CA ASN A 37 -14.04 15.11 15.21
C ASN A 37 -13.71 15.68 13.82
N LEU A 38 -12.46 15.57 13.36
CA LEU A 38 -12.03 16.16 12.09
C LEU A 38 -11.75 15.07 11.05
N ASN A 39 -12.62 14.93 10.07
CA ASN A 39 -12.45 13.94 9.00
C ASN A 39 -11.20 14.19 8.12
N HIS A 40 -10.80 15.45 7.98
CA HIS A 40 -9.63 15.84 7.20
C HIS A 40 -8.31 15.74 7.96
N PHE A 41 -8.31 15.21 9.19
CA PHE A 41 -7.14 15.09 10.04
C PHE A 41 -6.87 13.61 10.38
N VAL A 42 -5.67 13.17 10.03
CA VAL A 42 -5.06 11.92 10.47
C VAL A 42 -3.57 12.10 10.62
N ILE A 43 -3.00 11.35 11.55
CA ILE A 43 -1.56 11.26 11.75
C ILE A 43 -1.08 9.91 11.24
N ASP A 44 0.09 9.94 10.63
CA ASP A 44 0.73 8.77 10.03
C ASP A 44 1.15 7.74 11.10
N ASP A 45 1.33 6.49 10.72
CA ASP A 45 1.86 5.46 11.61
C ASP A 45 3.28 5.80 12.05
N ASP A 46 4.11 6.39 11.17
CA ASP A 46 5.46 6.87 11.49
C ASP A 46 5.45 7.82 12.71
N VAL A 47 4.42 8.68 12.83
CA VAL A 47 4.26 9.61 13.96
C VAL A 47 4.06 8.85 15.26
N ILE A 48 3.25 7.80 15.24
CA ILE A 48 2.95 7.00 16.43
C ILE A 48 4.20 6.25 16.87
N GLU A 49 4.91 5.62 15.93
CA GLU A 49 6.14 4.87 16.20
C GLU A 49 7.24 5.76 16.78
N GLU A 50 7.47 6.94 16.20
CA GLU A 50 8.48 7.88 16.70
C GLU A 50 8.12 8.40 18.10
N VAL A 51 6.84 8.71 18.35
CA VAL A 51 6.39 9.13 19.69
C VAL A 51 6.53 8.01 20.70
N GLN A 52 6.24 6.76 20.34
CA GLN A 52 6.44 5.59 21.20
C GLN A 52 7.92 5.32 21.47
N SER A 53 8.79 5.56 20.49
CA SER A 53 10.26 5.45 20.65
C SER A 53 10.79 6.42 21.71
N HIS A 54 10.31 7.67 21.69
CA HIS A 54 10.69 8.69 22.67
C HIS A 54 9.95 8.56 24.01
N ASN A 55 8.71 8.06 23.98
CA ASN A 55 7.84 7.89 25.15
C ASN A 55 7.08 6.55 25.05
N PRO A 56 7.66 5.43 25.54
CA PRO A 56 7.02 4.11 25.41
C PRO A 56 5.73 3.95 26.22
N SER A 57 5.44 4.89 27.13
CA SER A 57 4.14 4.96 27.84
C SER A 57 3.07 5.75 27.09
N PHE A 58 3.42 6.34 25.94
CA PHE A 58 2.46 7.05 25.12
C PHE A 58 1.47 6.06 24.49
N GLN A 59 0.20 6.27 24.75
CA GLN A 59 -0.90 5.50 24.15
C GLN A 59 -2.05 6.44 23.84
N LEU A 60 -2.53 6.44 22.59
CA LEU A 60 -3.78 7.08 22.24
C LEU A 60 -4.95 6.42 22.97
N SER A 61 -6.02 7.17 23.17
CA SER A 61 -7.28 6.61 23.65
C SER A 61 -7.82 5.63 22.60
N LYS A 62 -8.52 4.60 23.08
CA LYS A 62 -9.13 3.58 22.22
C LYS A 62 -9.99 4.20 21.11
N GLU A 63 -10.82 5.18 21.48
CA GLU A 63 -11.73 5.86 20.54
C GLU A 63 -10.97 6.63 19.44
N SER A 64 -9.91 7.36 19.81
CA SER A 64 -9.10 8.09 18.84
C SER A 64 -8.29 7.18 17.92
N ASP A 65 -7.85 6.02 18.42
CA ASP A 65 -7.11 5.06 17.61
C ASP A 65 -8.03 4.34 16.62
N GLU A 66 -9.21 3.92 17.05
CA GLU A 66 -10.24 3.35 16.17
C GLU A 66 -10.65 4.35 15.08
N ALA A 67 -10.86 5.62 15.43
CA ALA A 67 -11.17 6.67 14.46
C ALA A 67 -10.02 6.92 13.46
N ARG A 68 -8.77 6.81 13.91
CA ARG A 68 -7.58 6.91 13.03
C ARG A 68 -7.55 5.76 12.03
N VAL A 69 -7.65 4.53 12.52
CA VAL A 69 -7.62 3.31 11.70
C VAL A 69 -8.76 3.29 10.69
N ALA A 70 -9.99 3.59 11.10
CA ALA A 70 -11.14 3.61 10.20
C ALA A 70 -10.95 4.56 9.01
N LYS A 71 -10.30 5.72 9.23
CA LYS A 71 -10.03 6.67 8.16
C LYS A 71 -8.89 6.25 7.24
N LEU A 72 -7.87 5.56 7.79
CA LEU A 72 -6.80 4.99 6.98
C LEU A 72 -7.35 3.87 6.09
N ASP A 73 -8.20 3.03 6.65
CA ASP A 73 -8.89 1.95 5.94
C ASP A 73 -9.72 2.51 4.78
N GLU A 74 -10.57 3.53 5.05
CA GLU A 74 -11.34 4.24 4.01
C GLU A 74 -10.45 4.82 2.90
N TYR A 75 -9.29 5.40 3.25
CA TYR A 75 -8.35 5.96 2.30
C TYR A 75 -7.72 4.88 1.40
N TYR A 76 -7.31 3.74 1.97
CA TYR A 76 -6.71 2.65 1.20
C TYR A 76 -7.74 1.89 0.35
N GLU A 77 -8.96 1.69 0.85
CA GLU A 77 -10.07 1.12 0.06
C GLU A 77 -10.40 2.00 -1.15
N GLU A 78 -10.51 3.33 -0.94
CA GLU A 78 -10.74 4.28 -2.03
C GLU A 78 -9.62 4.21 -3.07
N GLN A 79 -8.36 4.10 -2.62
CA GLN A 79 -7.22 4.06 -3.53
C GLN A 79 -7.06 2.71 -4.26
N ALA A 80 -7.35 1.59 -3.61
CA ALA A 80 -7.35 0.26 -4.23
C ALA A 80 -8.44 0.13 -5.32
N SER A 81 -9.59 0.80 -5.13
CA SER A 81 -10.64 0.88 -6.15
C SER A 81 -10.19 1.57 -7.46
N TYR A 82 -9.12 2.38 -7.44
CA TYR A 82 -8.58 3.01 -8.65
C TYR A 82 -7.43 2.21 -9.28
N ASP A 83 -6.83 1.26 -8.54
CA ASP A 83 -5.70 0.43 -8.99
C ASP A 83 -6.17 -0.91 -9.61
N GLU A 84 -7.47 -1.21 -9.59
CA GLU A 84 -8.06 -2.41 -10.20
C GLU A 84 -8.46 -2.21 -11.68
N GLU A 85 -8.19 -1.04 -12.26
CA GLU A 85 -8.23 -0.81 -13.71
C GLU A 85 -6.81 -0.80 -14.29
N ASP A 86 -6.39 -1.95 -14.84
CA ASP A 86 -5.21 -2.14 -15.71
C ASP A 86 -4.03 -2.91 -15.10
N PHE A 87 -4.30 -4.14 -14.66
CA PHE A 87 -3.36 -5.24 -14.89
C PHE A 87 -4.05 -6.25 -15.79
N GLU A 88 -4.18 -5.92 -17.09
CA GLU A 88 -4.10 -6.99 -18.09
C GLU A 88 -2.72 -7.61 -17.88
N ASP A 89 -2.66 -8.70 -17.12
CA ASP A 89 -1.57 -9.66 -17.26
C ASP A 89 -1.63 -10.06 -18.74
N PRO A 90 -0.66 -9.65 -19.58
CA PRO A 90 -0.54 -10.29 -20.86
C PRO A 90 0.01 -11.66 -20.51
N GLU A 91 -0.87 -12.59 -20.14
CA GLU A 91 -0.57 -14.01 -20.18
C GLU A 91 -0.16 -14.24 -21.63
N ASP A 92 1.16 -14.17 -21.85
CA ASP A 92 1.79 -14.62 -23.07
C ASP A 92 1.22 -16.01 -23.31
N ASP A 93 0.37 -16.09 -24.33
CA ASP A 93 -0.32 -17.28 -24.84
C ASP A 93 0.71 -18.22 -25.48
N TYR A 94 1.67 -18.65 -24.66
CA TYR A 94 2.76 -19.55 -25.00
C TYR A 94 2.64 -20.78 -24.11
N GLY A 95 1.46 -21.42 -24.11
CA GLY A 95 1.26 -22.80 -23.65
C GLY A 95 1.66 -23.09 -22.20
N SER A 96 0.70 -23.49 -21.37
CA SER A 96 0.95 -23.72 -19.95
C SER A 96 1.74 -25.01 -19.64
N SER A 97 2.00 -25.85 -20.65
CA SER A 97 2.65 -27.16 -20.47
C SER A 97 4.09 -27.16 -20.99
N GLY A 98 5.05 -27.66 -20.22
CA GLY A 98 6.47 -27.73 -20.59
C GLY A 98 7.17 -29.00 -20.05
N GLU A 99 6.39 -29.98 -19.61
CA GLU A 99 6.88 -31.21 -18.97
C GLU A 99 7.33 -32.27 -19.99
N LYS A 100 6.78 -32.25 -21.21
CA LYS A 100 7.03 -33.22 -22.28
C LYS A 100 8.38 -33.00 -22.94
N TYR A 101 8.73 -31.74 -23.24
CA TYR A 101 10.00 -31.39 -23.87
C TYR A 101 10.91 -30.54 -22.96
N GLY A 102 10.47 -30.24 -21.74
CA GLY A 102 11.30 -29.59 -20.73
C GLY A 102 11.60 -28.12 -21.02
N TRP A 103 10.61 -27.38 -21.55
CA TRP A 103 10.78 -25.99 -21.98
C TRP A 103 11.91 -25.82 -23.01
N TYR A 104 11.93 -26.69 -24.03
CA TYR A 104 13.03 -26.77 -24.99
C TYR A 104 13.22 -25.44 -25.73
N ASN A 105 14.39 -24.80 -25.54
CA ASN A 105 14.71 -23.45 -26.03
C ASN A 105 13.72 -22.35 -25.59
N GLY A 106 13.04 -22.53 -24.45
CA GLY A 106 12.08 -21.57 -23.93
C GLY A 106 10.68 -21.69 -24.53
N PHE A 107 10.44 -22.67 -25.39
CA PHE A 107 9.10 -22.95 -25.92
C PHE A 107 8.36 -23.95 -25.04
N SER A 108 7.05 -23.71 -24.86
CA SER A 108 6.13 -24.66 -24.25
C SER A 108 5.88 -25.85 -25.17
N ASP A 109 5.41 -26.94 -24.57
CA ASP A 109 5.05 -28.16 -25.27
C ASP A 109 3.92 -27.89 -26.28
N ASP A 110 2.98 -27.01 -25.97
CA ASP A 110 1.91 -26.61 -26.88
C ASP A 110 2.47 -25.87 -28.10
N ALA A 111 3.42 -24.95 -27.90
CA ALA A 111 4.11 -24.29 -29.01
C ALA A 111 4.93 -25.29 -29.85
N ILE A 112 5.57 -26.27 -29.22
CA ILE A 112 6.33 -27.32 -29.91
C ILE A 112 5.40 -28.24 -30.70
N ASP A 113 4.26 -28.64 -30.13
CA ASP A 113 3.29 -29.52 -30.77
C ASP A 113 2.55 -28.80 -31.93
N ASP A 114 2.16 -27.54 -31.76
CA ASP A 114 1.36 -26.79 -32.74
C ASP A 114 2.20 -26.09 -33.83
N ALA A 115 3.30 -25.44 -33.46
CA ALA A 115 4.13 -24.67 -34.41
C ALA A 115 5.30 -25.48 -34.98
N PHE A 116 5.75 -26.51 -34.27
CA PHE A 116 6.93 -27.30 -34.63
C PHE A 116 6.61 -28.79 -34.87
N GLU A 117 5.32 -29.14 -35.04
CA GLU A 117 4.79 -30.50 -35.31
C GLU A 117 5.18 -31.56 -34.25
N GLY A 118 5.48 -31.11 -33.03
CA GLY A 118 5.95 -31.95 -31.93
C GLY A 118 7.43 -32.33 -32.03
N ASP A 119 8.20 -31.68 -32.90
CA ASP A 119 9.65 -31.85 -32.98
C ASP A 119 10.38 -30.66 -32.34
N PRO A 120 10.88 -30.80 -31.09
CA PRO A 120 11.60 -29.73 -30.43
C PRO A 120 12.87 -29.29 -31.18
N MET A 121 13.48 -30.11 -32.05
CA MET A 121 14.65 -29.71 -32.84
C MET A 121 14.32 -28.68 -33.93
N ASN A 122 13.06 -28.59 -34.35
CA ASN A 122 12.62 -27.57 -35.32
C ASN A 122 12.62 -26.15 -34.73
N THR A 123 12.71 -26.00 -33.40
CA THR A 123 12.92 -24.69 -32.76
C THR A 123 14.26 -24.04 -33.13
N TRP A 124 15.20 -24.79 -33.71
CA TRP A 124 16.46 -24.27 -34.26
C TRP A 124 16.39 -23.93 -35.76
N ASN A 125 15.38 -24.43 -36.46
CA ASN A 125 15.25 -24.31 -37.92
C ASN A 125 14.23 -23.24 -38.33
N VAL A 126 13.99 -22.27 -37.45
CA VAL A 126 13.20 -21.06 -37.68
C VAL A 126 14.13 -20.03 -38.37
N ASP A 127 13.95 -19.84 -39.68
CA ASP A 127 14.55 -18.75 -40.47
C ASP A 127 13.46 -17.71 -40.81
#